data_AF-A0A0U4FA83-F1
#
_entry.id   AF-A0A0U4FA83-F1
#
_cell.length_a   1.000
_cell.length_b   1.000
_cell.length_c   1.000
_cell.angle_alpha   90.00
_cell.angle_beta   90.00
_cell.angle_gamma   90.00
#
_symmetry.space_group_name_H-M   'P 1'
#
loop_
_entity.id
_entity.type
_entity.pdbx_description
1 polymer ?
#
loop_
_entity_poly.entity_id
_entity_poly.type
_entity_poly.pdbx_seq_one_letter_code
_entity_poly.pdbx_strand_id
1 'polypeptide(L)'
;MGMRYQIRLEEEAKKNFELLPVVLFATLFPIVIGLFLRVPKLIIEMKQDKQWGFDWVKFIAIALPSLYIITFSILSYTPLGKNFTWLPDIIIFSSPTIQVIAGVVLGYTFLDSLMKE
;
A
#
# COMPACT_ATOMS: atom_id res chain seq x y z
N MET A 1 -14.53 -9.28 -7.68
CA MET A 1 -15.23 -8.81 -6.46
C MET A 1 -14.72 -7.44 -5.99
N GLY A 2 -13.40 -7.19 -5.90
CA GLY A 2 -12.85 -5.88 -5.48
C GLY A 2 -13.35 -4.67 -6.28
N MET A 3 -13.38 -4.74 -7.62
CA MET A 3 -13.90 -3.66 -8.47
C MET A 3 -15.36 -3.28 -8.17
N ARG A 4 -16.24 -4.27 -7.91
CA ARG A 4 -17.63 -4.00 -7.53
C ARG A 4 -17.77 -3.36 -6.16
N TYR A 5 -16.80 -3.58 -5.27
CA TYR A 5 -16.76 -2.93 -3.97
C TYR A 5 -16.28 -1.49 -4.10
N GLN A 6 -15.21 -1.27 -4.88
CA GLN A 6 -14.73 0.08 -5.22
C GLN A 6 -15.83 0.96 -5.82
N ILE A 7 -16.57 0.45 -6.82
CA ILE A 7 -17.68 1.18 -7.45
C ILE A 7 -18.75 1.58 -6.44
N ARG A 8 -19.11 0.67 -5.51
CA ARG A 8 -20.09 0.98 -4.45
C ARG A 8 -19.60 2.06 -3.51
N LEU A 9 -18.33 2.00 -3.09
CA LEU A 9 -17.75 3.05 -2.26
C LEU A 9 -17.73 4.40 -2.97
N GLU A 10 -17.44 4.42 -4.28
CA GLU A 10 -17.46 5.66 -5.08
C GLU A 10 -18.88 6.22 -5.22
N GLU A 11 -19.89 5.37 -5.38
CA GLU A 11 -21.31 5.79 -5.41
C GLU A 11 -21.76 6.37 -4.07
N GLU A 12 -21.37 5.76 -2.95
CA GLU A 12 -21.65 6.27 -1.61
C GLU A 12 -20.91 7.60 -1.34
N ALA A 13 -19.65 7.69 -1.74
CA ALA A 13 -18.86 8.91 -1.59
C ALA A 13 -19.44 10.07 -2.40
N LYS A 14 -20.01 9.82 -3.58
CA LYS A 14 -20.72 10.83 -4.37
C LYS A 14 -22.00 11.32 -3.69
N LYS A 15 -22.65 10.48 -2.88
CA LYS A 15 -23.89 10.84 -2.15
C LYS A 15 -23.58 11.58 -0.85
N ASN A 16 -22.57 11.13 -0.12
CA ASN A 16 -22.29 11.59 1.25
C ASN A 16 -21.11 12.57 1.33
N PHE A 17 -20.40 12.81 0.22
CA PHE A 17 -19.17 13.62 0.14
C PHE A 17 -18.01 13.13 1.03
N GLU A 18 -18.04 11.84 1.42
CA GLU A 18 -17.00 11.21 2.22
C GLU A 18 -16.07 10.36 1.34
N LEU A 19 -14.90 10.89 0.98
CA LEU A 19 -13.93 10.23 0.10
C LEU A 19 -13.01 9.23 0.82
N LEU A 20 -12.89 9.34 2.15
CA LEU A 20 -11.94 8.56 2.93
C LEU A 20 -12.12 7.02 2.77
N PRO A 21 -13.34 6.46 2.75
CA PRO A 21 -13.52 5.02 2.53
C PRO A 21 -12.99 4.55 1.17
N VAL A 22 -13.19 5.35 0.11
CA VAL A 22 -12.69 5.07 -1.25
C VAL A 22 -11.16 5.07 -1.24
N VAL A 23 -10.55 6.09 -0.64
CA VAL A 23 -9.09 6.24 -0.56
C VAL A 23 -8.47 5.08 0.23
N LEU A 24 -9.06 4.71 1.36
CA LEU A 24 -8.58 3.58 2.16
C LEU A 24 -8.63 2.28 1.37
N PHE A 25 -9.73 1.99 0.67
CA PHE A 25 -9.82 0.78 -0.15
C PHE A 25 -8.81 0.80 -1.31
N ALA A 26 -8.75 1.91 -2.06
CA ALA A 26 -7.83 2.07 -3.18
C ALA A 26 -6.35 1.94 -2.76
N THR A 27 -6.03 2.30 -1.51
CA THR A 27 -4.68 2.20 -0.96
C THR A 27 -4.36 0.84 -0.37
N LEU A 28 -5.28 0.26 0.41
CA LEU A 28 -5.05 -1.01 1.12
C LEU A 28 -5.14 -2.22 0.20
N PHE A 29 -6.02 -2.17 -0.80
CA PHE A 29 -6.25 -3.30 -1.70
C PHE A 29 -4.97 -3.74 -2.44
N PRO A 30 -4.18 -2.84 -3.07
CA PRO A 30 -2.91 -3.20 -3.69
C PRO A 30 -1.88 -3.80 -2.71
N ILE A 31 -1.85 -3.35 -1.45
CA ILE A 31 -0.97 -3.92 -0.41
C ILE A 31 -1.32 -5.39 -0.16
N VAL A 32 -2.62 -5.68 -0.01
CA VAL A 32 -3.12 -7.05 0.15
C VAL A 32 -2.76 -7.92 -1.06
N ILE A 33 -2.87 -7.38 -2.28
CA ILE A 33 -2.43 -8.08 -3.49
C ILE A 33 -0.93 -8.37 -3.45
N GLY A 34 -0.09 -7.39 -3.10
CA GLY A 34 1.36 -7.57 -2.95
C GLY A 34 1.71 -8.68 -1.95
N LEU A 35 1.04 -8.70 -0.80
CA LEU A 35 1.20 -9.76 0.20
C LEU A 35 0.87 -11.13 -0.42
N PHE A 36 -0.30 -11.28 -1.05
CA PHE A 36 -0.71 -12.54 -1.66
C PHE A 36 0.23 -13.02 -2.76
N LEU A 37 0.85 -12.11 -3.52
CA LEU A 37 1.85 -12.49 -4.53
C LEU A 37 3.12 -13.09 -3.90
N ARG A 38 3.51 -12.65 -2.71
CA ARG A 38 4.71 -13.16 -2.03
C ARG A 38 4.47 -14.46 -1.25
N VAL A 39 3.24 -14.68 -0.77
CA VAL A 39 2.88 -15.85 0.07
C VAL A 39 3.28 -17.20 -0.53
N PRO A 40 3.01 -17.54 -1.81
CA PRO A 40 3.38 -18.84 -2.37
C PRO A 40 4.89 -19.11 -2.29
N LYS A 41 5.70 -18.10 -2.63
CA LYS A 41 7.16 -18.20 -2.55
C LYS A 41 7.63 -18.32 -1.09
N LEU A 42 6.97 -17.62 -0.17
CA LEU A 42 7.29 -17.67 1.25
C LEU A 42 7.10 -19.09 1.80
N ILE A 43 5.98 -19.73 1.45
CA ILE A 43 5.70 -21.12 1.83
C ILE A 43 6.76 -22.09 1.30
N ILE A 44 7.25 -21.88 0.07
CA ILE A 44 8.30 -22.72 -0.53
C ILE A 44 9.62 -22.53 0.23
N GLU A 45 10.01 -21.30 0.52
CA GLU A 45 11.26 -21.00 1.23
C GLU A 45 11.26 -21.52 2.66
N MET A 46 10.11 -21.43 3.35
CA MET A 46 9.92 -22.02 4.67
C MET A 46 10.09 -23.55 4.65
N LYS A 47 9.70 -24.22 3.56
CA LYS A 47 9.89 -25.67 3.39
C LYS A 47 11.31 -26.06 3.00
N GLN A 48 12.11 -25.12 2.52
CA GLN A 48 13.50 -25.33 2.10
C GLN A 48 14.50 -25.02 3.22
N ASP A 49 14.03 -24.89 4.47
CA ASP A 49 14.83 -24.51 5.64
C ASP A 49 15.68 -23.24 5.42
N LYS A 50 15.17 -22.29 4.62
CA LYS A 50 15.80 -20.96 4.56
C LYS A 50 15.80 -20.33 5.95
N GLN A 51 16.86 -19.58 6.24
CA GLN A 51 16.99 -18.89 7.52
C GLN A 51 15.95 -17.78 7.63
N TRP A 52 15.08 -17.93 8.62
CA TRP A 52 14.19 -16.85 9.04
C TRP A 52 15.01 -15.70 9.61
N GLY A 53 14.73 -14.49 9.15
CA GLY A 53 15.41 -13.29 9.62
C GLY A 53 14.92 -12.06 8.89
N PHE A 54 15.09 -10.91 9.50
CA PHE A 54 14.62 -9.66 8.90
C PHE A 54 15.72 -9.01 8.04
N ASP A 55 15.48 -8.93 6.74
CA ASP A 55 16.32 -8.16 5.82
C ASP A 55 15.97 -6.68 5.91
N TRP A 56 16.70 -5.99 6.79
CA TRP A 56 16.63 -4.56 7.01
C TRP A 56 16.97 -3.74 5.77
N VAL A 57 17.88 -4.23 4.92
CA VAL A 57 18.31 -3.51 3.73
C VAL A 57 17.15 -3.43 2.74
N LYS A 58 16.49 -4.55 2.43
CA LYS A 58 15.29 -4.59 1.57
C LYS A 58 14.16 -3.75 2.15
N PHE A 59 13.93 -3.85 3.45
CA PHE A 59 12.84 -3.13 4.09
C PHE A 59 13.05 -1.61 4.00
N ILE A 60 14.24 -1.12 4.37
CA ILE A 60 14.53 0.32 4.37
C ILE A 60 14.67 0.86 2.95
N ALA A 61 15.29 0.12 2.02
CA ALA A 61 15.54 0.60 0.67
C ALA A 61 14.28 0.59 -0.24
N ILE A 62 13.30 -0.28 0.04
CA ILE A 62 12.17 -0.52 -0.87
C ILE A 62 10.82 -0.34 -0.15
N ALA A 63 10.60 -1.05 0.96
CA ALA A 63 9.32 -1.01 1.66
C ALA A 63 9.08 0.38 2.30
N LEU A 64 10.10 0.98 2.91
CA LEU A 64 9.96 2.28 3.59
C LEU A 64 9.63 3.44 2.62
N PRO A 65 10.29 3.60 1.45
CA PRO A 65 9.86 4.57 0.44
C PRO A 65 8.45 4.33 -0.09
N SER A 66 8.07 3.05 -0.28
CA SER A 66 6.72 2.70 -0.73
C SER A 66 5.66 3.05 0.32
N LEU A 67 5.97 2.81 1.61
CA LEU A 67 5.14 3.20 2.75
C LEU A 67 4.97 4.71 2.85
N TYR A 68 6.02 5.48 2.56
CA TYR A 68 5.95 6.93 2.51
C TYR A 68 4.91 7.40 1.49
N ILE A 69 4.97 6.92 0.24
CA ILE A 69 4.00 7.26 -0.81
C ILE A 69 2.56 6.96 -0.37
N ILE A 70 2.35 5.78 0.20
CA ILE A 70 1.03 5.32 0.68
C ILE A 70 0.50 6.16 1.82
N THR A 71 1.35 6.47 2.80
CA THR A 71 0.98 7.25 3.98
C THR A 71 0.53 8.65 3.58
N PHE A 72 1.26 9.29 2.68
CA PHE A 72 0.93 10.62 2.17
C PHE A 72 -0.37 10.61 1.35
N SER A 73 -0.64 9.54 0.62
CA SER A 73 -1.89 9.35 -0.13
C SER A 73 -3.11 9.31 0.80
N ILE A 74 -3.00 8.67 1.97
CA ILE A 74 -4.09 8.60 2.96
C ILE A 74 -4.18 9.90 3.77
N LEU A 75 -3.04 10.40 4.26
CA LEU A 75 -2.95 11.52 5.20
C LEU A 75 -3.68 12.76 4.67
N SER A 76 -3.59 12.98 3.37
CA SER A 76 -4.23 14.09 2.66
C SER A 76 -5.75 14.14 2.76
N TYR A 77 -6.40 13.01 3.05
CA TYR A 77 -7.85 12.91 3.23
C TYR A 77 -8.26 12.85 4.71
N THR A 78 -7.30 13.07 5.62
CA THR A 78 -7.53 13.07 7.07
C THR A 78 -7.38 14.47 7.66
N PRO A 79 -7.98 14.74 8.84
CA PRO A 79 -7.79 16.02 9.53
C PRO A 79 -6.32 16.35 9.83
N LEU A 80 -5.46 15.33 10.02
CA LEU A 80 -4.03 15.49 10.27
C LEU A 80 -3.28 16.06 9.05
N GLY A 81 -3.72 15.71 7.83
CA GLY A 81 -3.14 16.24 6.60
C GLY A 81 -3.45 17.72 6.37
N LYS A 82 -4.52 18.25 6.96
CA LYS A 82 -4.91 19.67 6.83
C LYS A 82 -3.83 20.63 7.35
N ASN A 83 -2.98 20.17 8.27
CA ASN A 83 -1.90 20.97 8.83
C ASN A 83 -0.66 21.07 7.93
N PHE A 84 -0.58 20.27 6.85
CA PHE A 84 0.55 20.24 5.94
C PHE A 84 0.17 20.86 4.60
N THR A 85 0.57 22.12 4.40
CA THR A 85 0.23 22.93 3.21
C THR A 85 0.82 22.43 1.89
N TRP A 86 1.79 21.50 1.93
CA TRP A 86 2.51 20.94 0.78
C TRP A 86 2.04 19.53 0.38
N LEU A 87 1.15 18.90 1.16
CA LEU A 87 0.54 17.61 0.80
C LEU A 87 -0.28 17.63 -0.48
N PRO A 88 -1.09 18.67 -0.79
CA PRO A 88 -1.93 18.69 -1.99
C PRO A 88 -1.12 18.57 -3.29
N ASP A 89 0.07 19.18 -3.34
CA ASP A 89 0.93 19.15 -4.53
C ASP A 89 1.44 17.73 -4.80
N ILE A 90 1.83 16.99 -3.76
CA ILE A 90 2.30 15.60 -3.90
C ILE A 90 1.20 14.70 -4.50
N ILE A 91 -0.06 14.90 -4.10
CA ILE A 91 -1.22 14.15 -4.62
C ILE A 91 -1.44 14.43 -6.10
N ILE A 92 -1.36 15.70 -6.50
CA ILE A 92 -1.55 16.14 -7.89
C ILE A 92 -0.48 15.53 -8.80
N PHE A 93 0.74 15.36 -8.30
CA PHE A 93 1.83 14.71 -9.05
C PHE A 93 1.86 13.18 -8.93
N SER A 94 1.19 12.59 -7.93
CA SER A 94 1.10 11.14 -7.78
C SER A 94 0.00 10.57 -8.68
N SER A 95 0.41 9.98 -9.81
CA SER A 95 -0.52 9.20 -10.64
C SER A 95 -1.12 8.04 -9.83
N PRO A 96 -2.42 7.70 -9.99
CA PRO A 96 -3.05 6.53 -9.36
C PRO A 96 -2.25 5.24 -9.59
N THR A 97 -1.58 5.13 -10.73
CA THR A 97 -0.71 4.00 -11.05
C THR A 97 0.48 3.89 -10.10
N ILE A 98 1.10 5.01 -9.70
CA ILE A 98 2.23 5.03 -8.77
C ILE A 98 1.78 4.53 -7.41
N GLN A 99 0.61 4.95 -6.94
CA GLN A 99 0.05 4.50 -5.67
C GLN A 99 -0.24 3.00 -5.68
N VAL A 100 -0.81 2.48 -6.77
CA VAL A 100 -1.05 1.04 -6.95
C VAL A 100 0.26 0.25 -6.93
N ILE A 101 1.26 0.70 -7.69
CA ILE A 101 2.59 0.05 -7.73
C ILE A 101 3.23 0.08 -6.35
N ALA A 102 3.25 1.24 -5.68
CA ALA A 102 3.80 1.39 -4.33
C ALA A 102 3.10 0.47 -3.33
N GLY A 103 1.77 0.33 -3.41
CA GLY A 103 1.01 -0.62 -2.60
C GLY A 103 1.44 -2.06 -2.81
N VAL A 104 1.50 -2.51 -4.06
CA VAL A 104 1.94 -3.87 -4.40
C VAL A 104 3.38 -4.12 -3.94
N VAL A 105 4.29 -3.17 -4.21
CA VAL A 105 5.71 -3.27 -3.81
C VAL A 105 5.84 -3.31 -2.30
N LEU A 106 5.13 -2.46 -1.55
CA LEU A 106 5.14 -2.48 -0.09
C LEU A 106 4.71 -3.86 0.44
N GLY A 107 3.56 -4.36 -0.02
CA GLY A 107 3.04 -5.65 0.45
C GLY A 107 3.99 -6.80 0.11
N TYR A 108 4.49 -6.85 -1.12
CA TYR A 108 5.40 -7.91 -1.55
C TYR A 108 6.71 -7.87 -0.77
N THR A 109 7.36 -6.72 -0.70
CA THR A 109 8.67 -6.58 -0.05
C THR A 109 8.60 -6.72 1.46
N PHE A 110 7.48 -6.34 2.10
CA PHE A 110 7.28 -6.58 3.53
C PHE A 110 7.42 -8.06 3.89
N LEU A 111 6.79 -8.95 3.12
CA LEU A 111 6.94 -10.40 3.33
C LEU A 111 8.29 -10.92 2.84
N ASP A 112 8.85 -10.35 1.77
CA ASP A 112 10.18 -10.74 1.29
C ASP A 112 11.26 -10.46 2.32
N SER A 113 11.15 -9.35 3.05
CA SER A 113 12.06 -8.98 4.14
C SER A 113 12.02 -9.93 5.33
N LEU A 114 11.07 -10.85 5.45
CA LEU A 114 11.02 -11.85 6.53
C LEU A 114 11.95 -13.05 6.31
N MET A 115 12.51 -13.17 5.10
CA MET A 115 13.48 -14.18 4.74
C MET A 115 14.82 -13.50 4.55
N LYS A 116 15.83 -13.93 5.32
CA LYS A 116 17.18 -13.42 5.16
C LYS A 116 17.81 -14.07 3.93
N GLU A 117 18.46 -13.27 3.09
CA GLU A 117 19.32 -13.80 2.02
C GLU A 117 20.57 -14.47 2.57
#